data_AF-A0A9N9WKY9-F1
#
_entry.id   AF-A0A9N9WKY9-F1
#
_cell.length_a   1.000
_cell.length_b   1.000
_cell.length_c   1.000
_cell.angle_alpha   90.00
_cell.angle_beta   90.00
_cell.angle_gamma   90.00
#
_symmetry.space_group_name_H-M   'P 1'
#
loop_
_entity.id
_entity.type
_entity.pdbx_description
1 polymer ?
#
loop_
_entity_poly.entity_id
_entity_poly.type
_entity_poly.pdbx_seq_one_letter_code
_entity_poly.pdbx_strand_id
1 'polypeptide(L)'
;MESVQNTPNGNETTDEGDAGSSEDQPTSSKFTVLMEFPLFITMLGIAISGAPTSNLIMYRTCIHALNHSVDECRSFLLPEAINHTQQLETEVQHYATFVTTARSVLQAVVPAIMTMFIGAWSDKHGRRPLVVWPILGIFITSVMMVVYSMLPSLGPWWYVVISLPFSLSGGFVVLYVGSMCYASDDSTTENRTAR
;
A
#
# COMPACT_ATOMS: atom_id res chain seq x y z
N MET A 1 -51.22 42.75 6.54
CA MET A 1 -51.03 43.87 5.59
C MET A 1 -49.58 44.31 5.73
N GLU A 2 -48.66 43.81 4.89
CA GLU A 2 -48.49 44.16 3.46
C GLU A 2 -47.65 45.45 3.33
N SER A 3 -46.40 45.46 2.82
CA SER A 3 -45.75 44.88 1.61
C SER A 3 -45.55 45.96 0.52
N VAL A 4 -44.81 45.61 -0.54
CA VAL A 4 -44.63 46.36 -1.81
C VAL A 4 -43.60 47.54 -1.76
N GLN A 5 -42.76 47.86 -2.77
CA GLN A 5 -41.90 47.12 -3.74
C GLN A 5 -41.39 48.08 -4.87
N ASN A 6 -40.32 47.68 -5.59
CA ASN A 6 -39.82 48.16 -6.91
C ASN A 6 -39.01 49.48 -7.10
N THR A 7 -37.76 49.31 -7.57
CA THR A 7 -37.17 49.71 -8.90
C THR A 7 -37.94 50.67 -9.85
N PRO A 8 -37.27 51.49 -10.72
CA PRO A 8 -36.21 51.13 -11.73
C PRO A 8 -35.02 52.13 -11.78
N ASN A 9 -34.01 52.15 -12.68
CA ASN A 9 -33.69 51.56 -14.01
C ASN A 9 -32.13 51.46 -14.13
N GLY A 10 -31.40 51.16 -15.24
CA GLY A 10 -31.70 50.74 -16.64
C GLY A 10 -30.66 51.26 -17.67
N ASN A 11 -30.24 50.41 -18.63
CA ASN A 11 -29.47 50.68 -19.89
C ASN A 11 -27.99 51.17 -19.79
N GLU A 12 -27.06 50.93 -20.74
CA GLU A 12 -26.84 49.90 -21.80
C GLU A 12 -25.42 50.12 -22.43
N THR A 13 -24.67 49.05 -22.77
CA THR A 13 -23.56 48.94 -23.80
C THR A 13 -22.35 49.93 -23.78
N THR A 14 -21.16 49.68 -24.37
CA THR A 14 -20.66 48.66 -25.34
C THR A 14 -19.11 48.47 -25.24
N ASP A 15 -18.64 47.31 -25.75
CA ASP A 15 -17.40 47.00 -26.51
C ASP A 15 -15.93 47.07 -25.97
N GLU A 16 -15.30 45.90 -26.14
CA GLU A 16 -13.95 45.57 -26.69
C GLU A 16 -12.63 46.00 -26.01
N GLY A 17 -11.71 45.03 -25.87
CA GLY A 17 -10.31 45.25 -25.48
C GLY A 17 -9.58 44.03 -24.90
N ASP A 18 -9.35 42.97 -25.70
CA ASP A 18 -8.56 41.80 -25.30
C ASP A 18 -7.06 42.12 -25.09
N ALA A 19 -6.48 41.57 -24.01
CA ALA A 19 -5.04 41.34 -23.84
C ALA A 19 -4.82 40.38 -22.65
N GLY A 20 -4.89 39.07 -22.91
CA GLY A 20 -4.81 38.06 -21.85
C GLY A 20 -3.45 37.94 -21.13
N SER A 21 -3.50 37.45 -19.89
CA SER A 21 -2.42 36.66 -19.28
C SER A 21 -2.97 35.30 -18.85
N SER A 22 -2.21 34.24 -19.11
CA SER A 22 -2.55 32.86 -18.74
C SER A 22 -2.35 32.58 -17.24
N GLU A 23 -2.68 31.35 -16.83
CA GLU A 23 -2.42 30.75 -15.50
C GLU A 23 -3.35 31.27 -14.37
N ASP A 24 -4.06 30.45 -13.57
CA ASP A 24 -4.05 28.99 -13.37
C ASP A 24 -5.47 28.38 -13.43
N GLN A 25 -5.62 27.22 -14.08
CA GLN A 25 -6.79 26.34 -13.95
C GLN A 25 -6.53 25.31 -12.83
N PRO A 26 -7.44 25.09 -11.87
CA PRO A 26 -7.17 24.23 -10.71
C PRO A 26 -7.01 22.76 -11.12
N THR A 27 -5.80 22.23 -10.95
CA THR A 27 -5.38 20.89 -11.38
C THR A 27 -5.89 19.76 -10.47
N SER A 28 -7.20 19.65 -10.21
CA SER A 28 -7.77 18.59 -9.33
C SER A 28 -7.78 17.22 -10.02
N SER A 29 -8.47 17.12 -11.17
CA SER A 29 -8.76 15.84 -11.85
C SER A 29 -7.52 14.98 -12.19
N LYS A 30 -6.39 15.60 -12.53
CA LYS A 30 -5.16 14.88 -12.92
C LYS A 30 -4.46 14.18 -11.76
N PHE A 31 -4.73 14.56 -10.51
CA PHE A 31 -4.05 14.00 -9.34
C PHE A 31 -4.79 12.77 -8.76
N THR A 32 -6.06 12.59 -9.10
CA THR A 32 -6.88 11.44 -8.65
C THR A 32 -6.50 10.15 -9.38
N VAL A 33 -6.46 10.21 -10.71
CA VAL A 33 -5.96 9.11 -11.56
C VAL A 33 -4.50 8.74 -11.22
N LEU A 34 -3.72 9.70 -10.70
CA LEU A 34 -2.33 9.50 -10.27
C LEU A 34 -2.20 8.59 -9.04
N MET A 35 -3.23 8.43 -8.20
CA MET A 35 -3.18 7.61 -6.98
C MET A 35 -3.68 6.18 -7.19
N GLU A 36 -4.70 5.99 -8.03
CA GLU A 36 -5.29 4.67 -8.31
C GLU A 36 -4.29 3.76 -9.04
N PHE A 37 -3.52 4.30 -9.98
CA PHE A 37 -2.57 3.53 -10.79
C PHE A 37 -1.38 2.96 -9.97
N PRO A 38 -0.70 3.70 -9.08
CA PRO A 38 0.28 3.14 -8.15
C PRO A 38 -0.30 2.12 -7.18
N LEU A 39 -1.53 2.32 -6.68
CA LEU A 39 -2.20 1.34 -5.83
C LEU A 39 -2.47 0.03 -6.58
N PHE A 40 -2.95 0.11 -7.83
CA PHE A 40 -3.13 -1.06 -8.68
C PHE A 40 -1.80 -1.79 -8.93
N ILE A 41 -0.74 -1.07 -9.32
CA ILE A 41 0.59 -1.66 -9.57
C ILE A 41 1.16 -2.33 -8.31
N THR A 42 1.06 -1.69 -7.15
CA THR A 42 1.57 -2.26 -5.90
C THR A 42 0.80 -3.52 -5.51
N MET A 43 -0.53 -3.51 -5.58
CA MET A 43 -1.35 -4.71 -5.31
C MET A 43 -1.06 -5.85 -6.30
N LEU A 44 -0.92 -5.54 -7.59
CA LEU A 44 -0.58 -6.53 -8.62
C LEU A 44 0.81 -7.15 -8.38
N GLY A 45 1.81 -6.32 -8.06
CA GLY A 45 3.16 -6.78 -7.73
C GLY A 45 3.17 -7.69 -6.51
N ILE A 46 2.40 -7.34 -5.46
CA ILE A 46 2.24 -8.17 -4.27
C ILE A 46 1.59 -9.51 -4.61
N ALA A 47 0.50 -9.51 -5.37
CA ALA A 47 -0.20 -10.73 -5.78
C ALA A 47 0.72 -11.70 -6.53
N ILE A 48 1.49 -11.20 -7.51
CA ILE A 48 2.47 -12.00 -8.26
C ILE A 48 3.61 -12.50 -7.34
N SER A 49 4.07 -11.68 -6.40
CA SER A 49 5.15 -12.05 -5.47
C SER A 49 4.74 -13.06 -4.38
N GLY A 50 3.43 -13.27 -4.16
CA GLY A 50 2.92 -14.11 -3.07
C GLY A 50 3.35 -15.57 -3.17
N ALA A 51 3.14 -16.20 -4.34
CA ALA A 51 3.51 -17.60 -4.57
C ALA A 51 5.03 -17.86 -4.42
N PRO A 52 5.96 -17.13 -5.10
CA PRO A 52 7.38 -17.36 -4.91
C PRO A 52 7.86 -17.03 -3.48
N THR A 53 7.20 -16.10 -2.78
CA THR A 53 7.49 -15.81 -1.37
C THR A 53 7.16 -17.00 -0.47
N SER A 54 5.97 -17.60 -0.61
CA SER A 54 5.58 -18.80 0.15
C SER A 54 6.53 -19.98 -0.10
N ASN A 55 6.83 -20.25 -1.37
CA ASN A 55 7.76 -21.30 -1.79
C ASN A 55 9.17 -21.09 -1.21
N LEU A 56 9.68 -19.86 -1.25
CA LEU A 56 10.97 -19.50 -0.65
C LEU A 56 10.99 -19.69 0.88
N ILE A 57 9.90 -19.38 1.58
CA ILE A 57 9.80 -19.57 3.04
C ILE A 57 9.80 -21.06 3.40
N MET A 58 9.08 -21.91 2.65
CA MET A 58 9.11 -23.37 2.84
C MET A 58 10.52 -23.93 2.60
N TYR A 59 11.16 -23.56 1.48
CA TYR A 59 12.54 -23.92 1.17
C TYR A 59 13.54 -23.51 2.27
N ARG A 60 13.47 -22.26 2.72
CA ARG A 60 14.33 -21.73 3.81
C ARG A 60 14.07 -22.43 5.14
N THR A 61 12.83 -22.81 5.43
CA THR A 61 12.44 -23.55 6.63
C THR A 61 13.00 -24.98 6.61
N CYS A 62 12.85 -25.68 5.49
CA CYS A 62 13.37 -27.03 5.27
C CYS A 62 14.90 -27.11 5.52
N ILE A 63 15.67 -26.13 5.00
CA ILE A 63 17.13 -26.09 5.17
C ILE A 63 17.56 -25.55 6.54
N HIS A 64 17.01 -24.44 7.02
CA HIS A 64 17.55 -23.75 8.22
C HIS A 64 16.86 -24.09 9.53
N ALA A 65 15.63 -24.60 9.53
CA ALA A 65 14.91 -24.96 10.75
C ALA A 65 14.91 -26.47 11.01
N LEU A 66 14.75 -27.29 9.97
CA LEU A 66 14.78 -28.76 10.07
C LEU A 66 16.14 -29.37 9.68
N ASN A 67 17.05 -28.58 9.09
CA ASN A 67 18.42 -29.00 8.75
C ASN A 67 18.49 -30.20 7.76
N HIS A 68 17.55 -30.27 6.81
CA HIS A 68 17.53 -31.27 5.73
C HIS A 68 18.53 -30.98 4.60
N SER A 69 18.70 -31.97 3.71
CA SER A 69 19.56 -31.82 2.54
C SER A 69 18.97 -30.86 1.50
N VAL A 70 19.84 -30.20 0.74
CA VAL A 70 19.42 -29.21 -0.29
C VAL A 70 18.57 -29.86 -1.39
N ASP A 71 18.88 -31.11 -1.74
CA ASP A 71 18.20 -31.86 -2.79
C ASP A 71 16.76 -32.24 -2.40
N GLU A 72 16.53 -32.63 -1.13
CA GLU A 72 15.18 -32.89 -0.60
C GLU A 72 14.33 -31.62 -0.55
N CYS A 73 14.93 -30.47 -0.24
CA CYS A 73 14.19 -29.20 -0.16
C CYS A 73 13.95 -28.55 -1.54
N ARG A 74 14.68 -28.92 -2.59
CA ARG A 74 14.70 -28.21 -3.88
C ARG A 74 13.35 -28.18 -4.61
N SER A 75 12.53 -29.21 -4.43
CA SER A 75 11.15 -29.30 -4.92
C SER A 75 10.23 -28.17 -4.44
N PHE A 76 10.47 -27.59 -3.25
CA PHE A 76 9.66 -26.45 -2.79
C PHE A 76 9.85 -25.20 -3.69
N LEU A 77 10.87 -25.18 -4.55
CA LEU A 77 11.12 -24.11 -5.52
C LEU A 77 10.81 -24.49 -6.98
N LEU A 78 10.67 -25.77 -7.31
CA LEU A 78 10.59 -26.28 -8.68
C LEU A 78 9.42 -27.26 -8.82
N PRO A 79 8.66 -27.28 -9.93
CA PRO A 79 7.52 -28.18 -10.13
C PRO A 79 7.92 -29.65 -10.36
N GLU A 80 9.12 -30.07 -9.96
CA GLU A 80 9.55 -31.47 -10.01
C GLU A 80 8.83 -32.27 -8.92
N ALA A 81 8.04 -33.26 -9.34
CA ALA A 81 7.30 -34.15 -8.45
C ALA A 81 8.24 -35.18 -7.80
N ILE A 82 8.95 -34.76 -6.75
CA ILE A 82 9.67 -35.66 -5.86
C ILE A 82 8.67 -36.20 -4.82
N ASN A 83 8.74 -37.50 -4.50
CA ASN A 83 7.91 -38.12 -3.48
C ASN A 83 8.33 -37.68 -2.07
N HIS A 84 7.88 -36.50 -1.63
CA HIS A 84 8.04 -36.10 -0.23
C HIS A 84 7.25 -37.02 0.68
N THR A 85 7.86 -37.39 1.80
CA THR A 85 7.11 -37.96 2.91
C THR A 85 6.11 -36.91 3.38
N GLN A 86 4.82 -37.22 3.41
CA GLN A 86 3.77 -36.27 3.83
C GLN A 86 4.05 -35.65 5.22
N GLN A 87 4.78 -36.37 6.07
CA GLN A 87 5.27 -35.89 7.37
C GLN A 87 6.22 -34.69 7.24
N LEU A 88 7.21 -34.75 6.32
CA LEU A 88 8.15 -33.67 6.06
C LEU A 88 7.43 -32.41 5.57
N GLU A 89 6.52 -32.57 4.60
CA GLU A 89 5.72 -31.47 4.08
C GLU A 89 4.88 -30.83 5.20
N THR A 90 4.21 -31.65 6.01
CA THR A 90 3.40 -31.18 7.16
C THR A 90 4.25 -30.42 8.19
N GLU A 91 5.45 -30.90 8.51
CA GLU A 91 6.33 -30.27 9.50
C GLU A 91 6.89 -28.93 9.00
N VAL A 92 7.37 -28.89 7.74
CA VAL A 92 7.82 -27.66 7.08
C VAL A 92 6.69 -26.64 6.97
N GLN A 93 5.48 -27.08 6.56
CA GLN A 93 4.31 -26.20 6.49
C GLN A 93 3.89 -25.68 7.87
N HIS A 94 3.92 -26.52 8.92
CA HIS A 94 3.58 -26.10 10.28
C HIS A 94 4.56 -25.03 10.79
N TYR A 95 5.87 -25.21 10.62
CA TYR A 95 6.86 -24.22 11.05
C TYR A 95 6.81 -22.93 10.19
N ALA A 96 6.69 -23.06 8.87
CA ALA A 96 6.54 -21.92 7.95
C ALA A 96 5.26 -21.11 8.26
N THR A 97 4.17 -21.79 8.60
CA THR A 97 2.92 -21.17 9.05
C THR A 97 3.13 -20.45 10.38
N PHE A 98 3.80 -21.07 11.37
CA PHE A 98 4.09 -20.43 12.65
C PHE A 98 4.89 -19.12 12.49
N VAL A 99 5.97 -19.13 11.69
CA VAL A 99 6.77 -17.92 11.39
C VAL A 99 5.94 -16.87 10.66
N THR A 100 5.11 -17.28 9.70
CA THR A 100 4.22 -16.38 8.95
C THR A 100 3.13 -15.79 9.84
N THR A 101 2.57 -16.55 10.78
CA THR A 101 1.61 -16.07 11.77
C THR A 101 2.24 -15.06 12.72
N ALA A 102 3.45 -15.33 13.23
CA ALA A 102 4.18 -14.38 14.06
C ALA A 102 4.45 -13.05 13.34
N ARG A 103 4.83 -13.11 12.04
CA ARG A 103 4.93 -11.94 11.16
C ARG A 103 3.60 -11.20 11.02
N SER A 104 2.50 -11.91 10.72
CA SER A 104 1.18 -11.31 10.56
C SER A 104 0.66 -10.62 11.83
N VAL A 105 0.95 -11.18 13.01
CA VAL A 105 0.62 -10.54 14.31
C VAL A 105 1.40 -9.22 14.48
N LEU A 106 2.70 -9.21 14.20
CA LEU A 106 3.51 -7.98 14.23
C LEU A 106 3.02 -6.96 13.19
N GLN A 107 2.68 -7.42 11.99
CA GLN A 107 2.13 -6.63 10.88
C GLN A 107 0.67 -6.19 11.11
N ALA A 108 0.03 -6.61 12.20
CA ALA A 108 -1.23 -6.05 12.68
C ALA A 108 -1.00 -5.05 13.83
N VAL A 109 -0.24 -5.43 14.85
CA VAL A 109 -0.03 -4.63 16.07
C VAL A 109 0.80 -3.36 15.80
N VAL A 110 1.93 -3.48 15.09
CA VAL A 110 2.82 -2.34 14.84
C VAL A 110 2.16 -1.26 13.98
N PRO A 111 1.53 -1.55 12.82
CA PRO A 111 0.85 -0.52 12.06
C PRO A 111 -0.41 0.01 12.75
N ALA A 112 -1.11 -0.77 13.59
CA ALA A 112 -2.26 -0.24 14.36
C ALA A 112 -1.84 0.82 15.40
N ILE A 113 -0.63 0.69 15.97
CA ILE A 113 -0.05 1.73 16.81
C ILE A 113 0.37 2.93 15.95
N MET A 114 1.04 2.69 14.82
CA MET A 114 1.50 3.76 13.92
C MET A 114 0.35 4.53 13.25
N THR A 115 -0.77 3.90 12.89
CA THR A 115 -1.94 4.57 12.31
C THR A 115 -2.54 5.58 13.28
N MET A 116 -2.51 5.32 14.60
CA MET A 116 -2.98 6.27 15.60
C MET A 116 -2.12 7.55 15.62
N PHE A 117 -0.79 7.41 15.56
CA PHE A 117 0.13 8.55 15.47
C PHE A 117 0.04 9.27 14.12
N ILE A 118 0.01 8.52 13.02
CA ILE A 118 -0.06 9.05 11.65
C ILE A 118 -1.39 9.78 11.42
N GLY A 119 -2.51 9.28 11.96
CA GLY A 119 -3.81 9.96 11.93
C GLY A 119 -3.76 11.32 12.62
N ALA A 120 -3.37 11.34 13.90
CA ALA A 120 -3.24 12.59 14.67
C ALA A 120 -2.21 13.59 14.09
N TRP A 121 -1.24 13.11 13.31
CA TRP A 121 -0.26 13.93 12.60
C TRP A 121 -0.81 14.46 11.25
N SER A 122 -1.53 13.62 10.50
CA SER A 122 -2.20 13.94 9.23
C SER A 122 -3.19 15.10 9.40
N ASP A 123 -3.94 15.12 10.51
CA ASP A 123 -4.87 16.20 10.87
C ASP A 123 -4.19 17.58 10.99
N LYS A 124 -2.86 17.62 11.22
CA LYS A 124 -2.08 18.86 11.38
C LYS A 124 -1.17 19.19 10.20
N HIS A 125 -0.70 18.20 9.46
CA HIS A 125 0.29 18.37 8.38
C HIS A 125 -0.28 18.16 6.96
N GLY A 126 -1.58 17.86 6.87
CA GLY A 126 -2.30 17.70 5.61
C GLY A 126 -2.18 16.30 5.00
N ARG A 127 -3.01 16.03 3.98
CA ARG A 127 -3.25 14.69 3.41
C ARG A 127 -2.14 14.16 2.49
N ARG A 128 -1.27 15.01 1.93
CA ARG A 128 -0.23 14.61 0.95
C ARG A 128 0.82 13.62 1.52
N PRO A 129 1.45 13.85 2.69
CA PRO A 129 2.46 12.93 3.21
C PRO A 129 1.92 11.56 3.62
N LEU A 130 0.61 11.46 3.90
CA LEU A 130 -0.08 10.22 4.28
C LEU A 130 0.10 9.09 3.25
N VAL A 131 0.23 9.43 1.97
CA VAL A 131 0.35 8.44 0.87
C VAL A 131 1.80 8.22 0.44
N VAL A 132 2.66 9.24 0.50
CA VAL A 132 4.09 9.10 0.16
C VAL A 132 4.81 8.20 1.16
N TRP A 133 4.49 8.31 2.45
CA TRP A 133 5.12 7.54 3.53
C TRP A 133 5.01 6.01 3.38
N PRO A 134 3.81 5.41 3.20
CA PRO A 134 3.68 3.96 3.01
C PRO A 134 4.28 3.47 1.68
N ILE A 135 4.29 4.28 0.61
CA ILE A 135 4.95 3.91 -0.66
C ILE A 135 6.47 3.73 -0.45
N LEU A 136 7.12 4.63 0.30
CA LEU A 136 8.53 4.48 0.67
C LEU A 136 8.78 3.23 1.52
N GLY A 137 7.91 2.93 2.48
CA GLY A 137 8.01 1.71 3.31
C GLY A 137 7.85 0.41 2.51
N ILE A 138 6.94 0.38 1.52
CA ILE A 138 6.83 -0.71 0.54
C ILE A 138 8.14 -0.84 -0.24
N PHE A 139 8.65 0.25 -0.82
CA PHE A 139 9.85 0.20 -1.65
C PHE A 139 11.07 -0.36 -0.90
N ILE A 140 11.32 0.13 0.32
CA ILE A 140 12.40 -0.36 1.20
C ILE A 140 12.22 -1.85 1.50
N THR A 141 10.98 -2.28 1.79
CA THR A 141 10.68 -3.68 2.11
C THR A 141 10.84 -4.60 0.90
N SER A 142 10.44 -4.16 -0.30
CA SER A 142 10.64 -4.90 -1.55
C SER A 142 12.12 -5.09 -1.86
N VAL A 143 12.94 -4.05 -1.69
CA VAL A 143 14.42 -4.16 -1.85
C VAL A 143 15.00 -5.14 -0.83
N MET A 144 14.62 -5.05 0.44
CA MET A 144 15.04 -5.98 1.49
C MET A 144 14.64 -7.44 1.19
N MET A 145 13.44 -7.65 0.63
CA MET A 145 12.96 -8.99 0.24
C MET A 145 13.75 -9.59 -0.93
N VAL A 146 14.13 -8.78 -1.92
CA VAL A 146 15.02 -9.21 -3.02
C VAL A 146 16.40 -9.60 -2.48
N VAL A 147 16.97 -8.81 -1.57
CA VAL A 147 18.25 -9.11 -0.92
C VAL A 147 18.18 -10.42 -0.11
N TYR A 148 17.08 -10.68 0.59
CA TYR A 148 16.85 -11.94 1.31
C TYR A 148 16.72 -13.17 0.40
N SER A 149 16.11 -13.01 -0.78
CA SER A 149 16.07 -14.05 -1.80
C SER A 149 17.49 -14.41 -2.29
N MET A 150 18.33 -13.40 -2.52
CA MET A 150 19.72 -13.55 -2.97
C MET A 150 20.68 -14.13 -1.90
N LEU A 151 20.38 -14.00 -0.61
CA LEU A 151 21.27 -14.45 0.49
C LEU A 151 20.85 -15.83 1.03
N PRO A 152 21.55 -16.94 0.66
CA PRO A 152 21.14 -18.28 1.03
C PRO A 152 21.32 -18.63 2.52
N SER A 153 22.16 -17.88 3.23
CA SER A 153 22.50 -18.11 4.65
C SER A 153 21.47 -17.56 5.65
N LEU A 154 20.46 -16.82 5.21
CA LEU A 154 19.47 -16.21 6.10
C LEU A 154 18.33 -17.20 6.43
N GLY A 155 18.21 -17.55 7.71
CA GLY A 155 17.11 -18.38 8.21
C GLY A 155 15.74 -17.67 8.21
N PRO A 156 14.64 -18.42 8.38
CA PRO A 156 13.26 -17.92 8.19
C PRO A 156 12.87 -16.77 9.13
N TRP A 157 13.50 -16.61 10.29
CA TRP A 157 13.24 -15.49 11.21
C TRP A 157 13.60 -14.12 10.63
N TRP A 158 14.54 -14.04 9.68
CA TRP A 158 14.87 -12.77 9.01
C TRP A 158 13.69 -12.21 8.21
N TYR A 159 12.80 -13.06 7.68
CA TYR A 159 11.59 -12.65 6.99
C TYR A 159 10.63 -11.83 7.89
N VAL A 160 10.64 -12.07 9.20
CA VAL A 160 9.91 -11.28 10.19
C VAL A 160 10.54 -9.91 10.35
N VAL A 161 11.87 -9.84 10.49
CA VAL A 161 12.62 -8.58 10.64
C VAL A 161 12.46 -7.68 9.40
N ILE A 162 12.51 -8.27 8.21
CA ILE A 162 12.32 -7.59 6.93
C ILE A 162 10.91 -6.97 6.79
N SER A 163 9.92 -7.45 7.54
CA SER A 163 8.56 -6.88 7.56
C SER A 163 8.40 -5.65 8.45
N LEU A 164 9.40 -5.34 9.29
CA LEU A 164 9.33 -4.20 10.21
C LEU A 164 9.24 -2.85 9.49
N PRO A 165 10.03 -2.52 8.44
CA PRO A 165 9.91 -1.25 7.73
C PRO A 165 8.51 -1.01 7.14
N PHE A 166 7.91 -2.05 6.52
CA PHE A 166 6.53 -2.01 6.03
C PHE A 166 5.51 -1.79 7.16
N SER A 167 5.72 -2.43 8.30
CA SER A 167 4.84 -2.31 9.46
C SER A 167 4.93 -0.92 10.11
N LEU A 168 6.14 -0.35 10.18
CA LEU A 168 6.41 0.99 10.68
C LEU A 168 5.89 2.10 9.73
N SER A 169 5.77 1.82 8.43
CA SER A 169 5.18 2.77 7.47
C SER A 169 3.64 2.78 7.48
N GLY A 170 2.99 2.08 8.42
CA GLY A 170 1.53 1.99 8.55
C GLY A 170 0.87 0.89 7.70
N GLY A 171 1.65 0.12 6.95
CA GLY A 171 1.20 -1.01 6.15
C GLY A 171 0.08 -0.71 5.15
N PHE A 172 -0.69 -1.74 4.81
CA PHE A 172 -1.82 -1.61 3.86
C PHE A 172 -2.96 -0.76 4.41
N VAL A 173 -3.14 -0.71 5.73
CA VAL A 173 -4.24 0.03 6.37
C VAL A 173 -4.13 1.53 6.09
N VAL A 174 -2.94 2.13 6.22
CA VAL A 174 -2.75 3.56 5.90
C VAL A 174 -2.95 3.84 4.42
N LEU A 175 -2.58 2.92 3.53
CA LEU A 175 -2.82 3.07 2.08
C LEU A 175 -4.31 3.07 1.74
N TYR A 176 -5.08 2.11 2.25
CA TYR A 176 -6.52 2.03 2.03
C TYR A 176 -7.28 3.20 2.66
N VAL A 177 -6.93 3.61 3.89
CA VAL A 177 -7.54 4.79 4.52
C VAL A 177 -7.18 6.04 3.73
N GLY A 178 -5.90 6.21 3.36
CA GLY A 178 -5.43 7.32 2.54
C GLY A 178 -6.14 7.42 1.18
N SER A 179 -6.36 6.30 0.49
CA SER A 179 -7.05 6.28 -0.81
C SER A 179 -8.54 6.60 -0.68
N MET A 180 -9.24 6.03 0.30
CA MET A 180 -10.67 6.33 0.55
C MET A 180 -10.87 7.78 0.98
N CYS A 181 -9.99 8.28 1.85
CA CYS A 181 -9.94 9.68 2.25
C CYS A 181 -9.67 10.61 1.06
N TYR A 182 -8.80 10.21 0.12
CA TYR A 182 -8.51 11.00 -1.07
C TYR A 182 -9.70 11.02 -2.06
N ALA A 183 -10.28 9.86 -2.36
CA ALA A 183 -11.44 9.75 -3.27
C ALA A 183 -12.66 10.54 -2.78
N SER A 184 -12.85 10.60 -1.45
CA SER A 184 -13.92 11.40 -0.84
C SER A 184 -13.73 12.89 -1.07
N ASP A 185 -12.49 13.41 -0.98
CA ASP A 185 -12.21 14.85 -1.14
C ASP A 185 -12.53 15.33 -2.56
N ASP A 186 -12.05 14.64 -3.60
CA ASP A 186 -12.22 15.03 -5.02
C ASP A 186 -13.71 15.05 -5.43
N SER A 187 -14.53 14.15 -4.85
CA SER A 187 -15.98 14.11 -5.06
C SER A 187 -16.74 15.34 -4.52
N THR A 188 -16.10 16.17 -3.69
CA THR A 188 -16.78 17.27 -2.96
C THR A 188 -16.84 18.59 -3.74
N THR A 189 -15.99 18.76 -4.77
CA THR A 189 -15.81 20.05 -5.46
C THR A 189 -16.78 20.32 -6.61
N GLU A 190 -17.33 19.30 -7.28
CA GLU A 190 -18.12 19.50 -8.51
C GLU A 190 -19.63 19.70 -8.25
N ASN A 191 -20.17 19.21 -7.12
CA ASN A 191 -21.62 19.18 -6.85
C ASN A 191 -22.12 20.23 -5.83
N ARG A 192 -21.37 21.30 -5.55
CA ARG A 192 -21.73 22.28 -4.48
C ARG A 192 -22.20 23.67 -4.95
N THR A 193 -22.25 23.94 -6.25
CA THR A 193 -22.72 25.25 -6.78
C THR A 193 -23.81 25.10 -7.86
N ALA A 194 -24.72 24.15 -7.65
CA ALA A 194 -26.02 24.09 -8.33
C ALA A 194 -27.14 24.41 -7.32
N ARG A 195 -27.15 25.65 -6.82
CA ARG A 195 -28.19 26.24 -5.98
C ARG A 195 -28.26 27.74 -6.23
#